data_AF-A0A352FJM8-F1
#
_entry.id   AF-A0A352FJM8-F1
#
_cell.length_a   1.000
_cell.length_b   1.000
_cell.length_c   1.000
_cell.angle_alpha   90.00
_cell.angle_beta   90.00
_cell.angle_gamma   90.00
#
_symmetry.space_group_name_H-M   'P 1'
#
loop_
_entity.id
_entity.type
_entity.pdbx_description
1 polymer ?
#
loop_
_entity_poly.entity_id
_entity_poly.type
_entity_poly.pdbx_seq_one_letter_code
_entity_poly.pdbx_strand_id
1 'polypeptide(L)'
;MKIGIILIAGLLLIIAPRIYPPAQTANDQAHQQWLEERYKEAISIKPGMSRADLIKLFDEDGGVQMSVATRYVLKSCRLIQIEVKFNAYGDDFRAIPAKDLKIMEVSRPFLQPMALD
;
A
#
# COMPACT_ATOMS: atom_id res chain seq x y z
N MET A 1 -60.90 -13.87 -28.09
CA MET A 1 -59.64 -13.17 -28.45
C MET A 1 -59.63 -11.84 -27.71
N LYS A 2 -58.56 -11.50 -26.96
CA LYS A 2 -58.37 -10.30 -26.10
C LYS A 2 -58.70 -10.41 -24.59
N ILE A 3 -58.18 -11.43 -23.88
CA ILE A 3 -58.03 -11.38 -22.40
C ILE A 3 -56.66 -11.98 -22.00
N GLY A 4 -55.62 -11.74 -22.81
CA GLY A 4 -54.36 -12.53 -22.71
C GLY A 4 -53.07 -11.73 -22.57
N ILE A 5 -53.10 -10.40 -22.42
CA ILE A 5 -51.87 -9.59 -22.54
C ILE A 5 -51.63 -8.60 -21.38
N ILE A 6 -52.57 -8.41 -20.45
CA ILE A 6 -52.41 -7.38 -19.39
C ILE A 6 -52.30 -8.00 -17.98
N LEU A 7 -51.54 -9.09 -17.82
CA LEU A 7 -51.20 -9.62 -16.49
C LEU A 7 -49.74 -10.12 -16.37
N ILE A 8 -48.83 -9.68 -17.25
CA ILE A 8 -47.39 -9.94 -17.11
C ILE A 8 -46.61 -8.62 -17.01
N ALA A 9 -47.18 -7.62 -16.34
CA ALA A 9 -46.51 -6.35 -16.04
C ALA A 9 -46.37 -6.10 -14.53
N GLY A 10 -46.80 -7.04 -13.68
CA GLY A 10 -46.66 -6.94 -12.24
C GLY A 10 -45.98 -8.18 -11.72
N LEU A 11 -44.91 -8.02 -10.96
CA LEU A 11 -44.25 -9.05 -10.16
C LEU A 11 -43.12 -9.87 -10.82
N LEU A 12 -42.25 -9.22 -11.57
CA LEU A 12 -40.81 -9.52 -11.47
C LEU A 12 -40.16 -8.40 -10.66
N LEU A 13 -40.51 -8.34 -9.37
CA LEU A 13 -39.61 -7.80 -8.36
C LEU A 13 -38.38 -8.70 -8.43
N ILE A 14 -37.35 -8.23 -9.11
CA ILE A 14 -36.01 -8.81 -9.09
C ILE A 14 -35.51 -8.61 -7.66
N ILE A 15 -35.90 -9.51 -6.76
CA ILE A 15 -35.26 -9.70 -5.46
C ILE A 15 -33.93 -10.39 -5.78
N ALA A 16 -33.02 -9.65 -6.43
CA ALA A 16 -31.62 -10.01 -6.34
C ALA A 16 -31.30 -9.91 -4.85
N PRO A 17 -30.87 -10.99 -4.17
CA PRO A 17 -30.35 -10.85 -2.83
C PRO A 17 -29.23 -9.83 -2.95
N ARG A 18 -29.44 -8.64 -2.39
CA ARG A 18 -28.33 -7.75 -2.15
C ARG A 18 -27.48 -8.50 -1.15
N ILE A 19 -26.41 -9.13 -1.67
CA ILE A 19 -25.32 -9.61 -0.85
C ILE A 19 -24.70 -8.33 -0.30
N TYR A 20 -25.32 -7.80 0.75
CA TYR A 20 -24.68 -6.81 1.57
C TYR A 20 -23.47 -7.54 2.15
N PRO A 21 -22.25 -6.98 2.02
CA PRO A 21 -21.14 -7.51 2.79
C PRO A 21 -21.62 -7.61 4.25
N PRO A 22 -21.31 -8.72 4.95
CA PRO A 22 -21.73 -8.89 6.33
C PRO A 22 -21.37 -7.62 7.11
N ALA A 23 -22.27 -7.20 8.01
CA ALA A 23 -22.04 -6.02 8.82
C ALA A 23 -20.66 -6.13 9.48
N GLN A 24 -19.84 -5.09 9.29
CA GLN A 24 -18.46 -5.08 9.74
C GLN A 24 -18.42 -5.28 11.26
N THR A 25 -17.75 -6.33 11.72
CA THR A 25 -17.66 -6.64 13.14
C THR A 25 -16.77 -5.62 13.86
N ALA A 26 -16.85 -5.55 15.19
CA ALA A 26 -15.92 -4.75 15.98
C ALA A 26 -14.45 -5.14 15.72
N ASN A 27 -14.19 -6.43 15.47
CA ASN A 27 -12.87 -6.92 15.09
C ASN A 27 -12.45 -6.41 13.71
N ASP A 28 -13.34 -6.41 12.73
CA ASP A 28 -13.04 -5.89 11.39
C ASP A 28 -12.72 -4.39 11.43
N GLN A 29 -13.42 -3.62 12.27
CA GLN A 29 -13.12 -2.21 12.51
C GLN A 29 -11.75 -2.03 13.17
N ALA A 30 -11.42 -2.85 14.17
CA ALA A 30 -10.11 -2.80 14.83
C ALA A 30 -8.96 -3.15 13.88
N HIS A 31 -9.12 -4.18 13.03
CA HIS A 31 -8.13 -4.54 12.01
C HIS A 31 -7.94 -3.42 10.97
N GLN A 32 -9.04 -2.82 10.52
CA GLN A 32 -9.01 -1.70 9.59
C GLN A 32 -8.26 -0.50 10.21
N GLN A 33 -8.60 -0.11 11.44
CA GLN A 33 -7.94 0.98 12.16
C GLN A 33 -6.44 0.71 12.34
N TRP A 34 -6.10 -0.51 12.77
CA TRP A 34 -4.71 -0.92 12.91
C TRP A 34 -3.95 -0.80 11.59
N LEU A 35 -4.51 -1.28 10.47
CA LEU A 35 -3.86 -1.21 9.16
C LEU A 35 -3.72 0.24 8.67
N GLU A 36 -4.74 1.08 8.89
CA GLU A 36 -4.69 2.50 8.55
C GLU A 36 -3.58 3.24 9.28
N GLU A 37 -3.31 2.91 10.54
CA GLU A 37 -2.19 3.48 11.28
C GLU A 37 -0.84 3.05 10.71
N ARG A 38 -0.67 1.77 10.34
CA ARG A 38 0.57 1.28 9.69
C ARG A 38 0.75 1.92 8.32
N TYR A 39 -0.34 2.13 7.58
CA TYR A 39 -0.32 2.84 6.32
C TYR A 39 0.07 4.32 6.51
N LYS A 40 -0.47 5.00 7.53
CA LYS A 40 -0.10 6.37 7.92
C LYS A 40 1.39 6.49 8.27
N GLU A 41 1.90 5.52 9.01
CA GLU A 41 3.34 5.41 9.31
C GLU A 41 4.17 5.31 8.03
N ALA A 42 3.77 4.43 7.10
CA ALA A 42 4.48 4.25 5.84
C ALA A 42 4.50 5.51 4.98
N ILE A 43 3.39 6.24 4.88
CA ILE A 43 3.33 7.48 4.09
C ILE A 43 4.02 8.67 4.78
N SER A 44 4.52 8.52 6.02
CA SER A 44 5.26 9.60 6.69
C SER A 44 6.62 9.87 6.03
N ILE A 45 7.19 8.88 5.33
CA ILE A 45 8.39 9.05 4.52
C ILE A 45 8.08 9.78 3.21
N LYS A 46 8.85 10.85 2.93
CA LYS A 46 8.64 11.75 1.79
C LYS A 46 9.95 12.02 1.03
N PRO A 47 9.86 12.45 -0.24
CA PRO A 47 10.99 13.07 -0.94
C PRO A 47 11.65 14.19 -0.11
N GLY A 48 12.97 14.28 -0.19
CA GLY A 48 13.80 15.21 0.58
C GLY A 48 14.27 14.70 1.94
N MET A 49 13.63 13.68 2.51
CA MET A 49 14.11 13.01 3.73
C MET A 49 15.40 12.22 3.47
N SER A 50 16.17 11.94 4.52
CA SER A 50 17.40 11.16 4.40
C SER A 50 17.14 9.66 4.43
N ARG A 51 18.08 8.86 3.91
CA ARG A 51 18.09 7.41 4.13
C ARG A 51 18.12 7.06 5.62
N ALA A 52 18.78 7.87 6.45
CA ALA A 52 18.79 7.69 7.91
C ALA A 52 17.39 7.85 8.53
N ASP A 53 16.52 8.69 7.97
CA ASP A 53 15.13 8.83 8.43
C ASP A 53 14.29 7.63 8.01
N LEU A 54 14.46 7.16 6.77
CA LEU A 54 13.79 5.97 6.24
C LEU A 54 14.06 4.73 7.10
N ILE A 55 15.33 4.44 7.38
CA ILE A 55 15.72 3.22 8.11
C ILE A 55 15.31 3.22 9.58
N LYS A 56 14.76 4.31 10.11
CA LYS A 56 14.12 4.31 11.44
C LYS A 56 12.85 3.46 11.40
N LEU A 57 12.05 3.60 10.35
CA LEU A 57 10.74 2.95 10.20
C LEU A 57 10.78 1.70 9.32
N PHE A 58 11.74 1.61 8.40
CA PHE A 58 11.83 0.53 7.43
C PHE A 58 13.13 -0.26 7.53
N ASP A 59 13.08 -1.53 7.14
CA ASP A 59 14.24 -2.39 6.87
C ASP A 59 14.44 -2.54 5.36
N GLU A 60 15.66 -2.81 4.92
CA GLU A 60 15.90 -3.20 3.53
C GLU A 60 15.27 -4.57 3.25
N ASP A 61 14.56 -4.69 2.13
CA ASP A 61 14.10 -6.00 1.66
C ASP A 61 15.35 -6.73 1.13
N GLY A 62 15.98 -7.54 1.99
CA GLY A 62 17.28 -8.21 1.78
C GLY A 62 17.36 -9.20 0.62
N GLY A 63 16.43 -9.13 -0.34
CA GLY A 63 16.48 -9.83 -1.61
C GLY A 63 17.43 -9.16 -2.63
N VAL A 64 17.63 -9.82 -3.77
CA VAL A 64 18.45 -9.30 -4.86
C VAL A 64 17.75 -8.09 -5.48
N GLN A 65 18.25 -6.89 -5.17
CA GLN A 65 17.73 -5.64 -5.73
C GLN A 65 18.23 -5.46 -7.16
N MET A 66 17.42 -5.92 -8.12
CA MET A 66 17.70 -5.81 -9.56
C MET A 66 17.38 -4.42 -10.15
N SER A 67 16.78 -3.53 -9.36
CA SER A 67 16.24 -2.23 -9.79
C SER A 67 17.09 -1.07 -9.26
N VAL A 68 17.09 0.04 -10.02
CA VAL A 68 17.61 1.35 -9.58
C VAL A 68 16.82 1.88 -8.36
N ALA A 69 15.60 1.37 -8.14
CA ALA A 69 14.82 1.59 -6.92
C ALA A 69 15.08 0.48 -5.90
N THR A 70 15.42 0.89 -4.68
CA THR A 70 15.64 0.03 -3.52
C THR A 70 14.31 -0.21 -2.82
N ARG A 71 14.02 -1.48 -2.51
CA ARG A 71 12.80 -1.86 -1.80
C ARG A 71 13.02 -1.92 -0.29
N TYR A 72 12.04 -1.40 0.43
CA TYR A 72 12.05 -1.30 1.89
C TYR A 72 10.75 -1.83 2.47
N VAL A 73 10.84 -2.50 3.62
CA VAL A 73 9.74 -3.15 4.33
C VAL A 73 9.47 -2.43 5.65
N LEU A 74 8.21 -2.11 5.94
CA LEU A 74 7.84 -1.42 7.18
C LEU A 74 8.06 -2.35 8.39
N LYS A 75 8.82 -1.89 9.39
CA LYS A 75 9.15 -2.70 10.58
C LYS A 75 7.93 -3.13 11.37
N SER A 76 6.94 -2.25 11.51
CA SER A 76 5.70 -2.47 12.27
C SER A 76 4.67 -3.32 11.51
N CYS A 77 4.83 -3.52 10.19
CA CYS A 77 3.99 -4.39 9.38
C CYS A 77 4.76 -4.86 8.14
N ARG A 78 5.33 -6.07 8.22
CA ARG A 78 6.22 -6.63 7.18
C ARG A 78 5.56 -6.91 5.82
N LEU A 79 4.24 -6.76 5.74
CA LEU A 79 3.50 -6.83 4.48
C LEU A 79 3.50 -5.51 3.72
N ILE A 80 3.70 -4.37 4.40
CA ILE A 80 3.73 -3.06 3.78
C ILE A 80 5.14 -2.77 3.30
N GLN A 81 5.26 -2.46 2.02
CA GLN A 81 6.53 -2.16 1.36
C GLN A 81 6.43 -0.85 0.58
N ILE A 82 7.59 -0.23 0.37
CA ILE A 82 7.77 0.92 -0.52
C ILE A 82 9.00 0.72 -1.40
N GLU A 83 9.00 1.37 -2.55
CA GLU A 83 10.17 1.51 -3.42
C GLU A 83 10.68 2.95 -3.35
N VAL A 84 11.99 3.09 -3.19
CA VAL A 84 12.67 4.37 -2.96
C VAL A 84 13.79 4.54 -3.96
N LYS A 85 13.91 5.75 -4.52
CA LYS A 85 15.08 6.17 -5.29
C LYS A 85 15.83 7.26 -4.54
N PHE A 86 17.16 7.17 -4.53
CA PHE A 86 18.04 8.15 -3.90
C PHE A 86 18.79 8.98 -4.94
N ASN A 87 19.28 10.15 -4.53
CA ASN A 87 20.27 10.90 -5.31
C ASN A 87 21.64 10.20 -5.23
N ALA A 88 22.22 9.78 -6.35
CA ALA A 88 23.53 9.12 -6.35
C ALA A 88 24.70 10.11 -6.25
N TYR A 89 24.52 11.33 -6.74
CA TYR A 89 25.56 12.36 -6.86
C TYR A 89 25.07 13.70 -6.33
N GLY A 90 25.98 14.46 -5.72
CA GLY A 90 25.75 15.87 -5.37
C GLY A 90 25.93 16.80 -6.56
N ASP A 91 25.66 18.09 -6.37
CA ASP A 91 25.82 19.13 -7.41
C ASP A 91 27.27 19.27 -7.90
N ASP A 92 28.23 18.81 -7.11
CA ASP A 92 29.66 18.75 -7.45
C ASP A 92 30.08 17.43 -8.14
N PHE A 93 29.11 16.63 -8.57
CA PHE A 93 29.27 15.30 -9.19
C PHE A 93 30.01 14.28 -8.31
N ARG A 94 30.18 14.54 -7.02
CA ARG A 94 30.76 13.57 -6.08
C ARG A 94 29.71 12.60 -5.59
N ALA A 95 30.14 11.36 -5.36
CA ALA A 95 29.30 10.34 -4.76
C ALA A 95 28.91 10.75 -3.33
N ILE A 96 27.62 10.63 -3.02
CA ILE A 96 27.09 10.95 -1.69
C ILE A 96 27.24 9.72 -0.78
N PRO A 97 27.75 9.84 0.45
CA PRO A 97 27.78 8.74 1.39
C PRO A 97 26.37 8.17 1.63
N ALA A 98 26.25 6.84 1.78
CA ALA A 98 24.95 6.16 1.89
C ALA A 98 24.00 6.74 2.96
N LYS A 99 24.55 7.24 4.07
CA LYS A 99 23.78 7.86 5.17
C LYS A 99 23.18 9.23 4.80
N ASP A 100 23.81 9.94 3.88
CA ASP A 100 23.49 11.31 3.49
C ASP A 100 22.61 11.35 2.22
N LEU A 101 22.37 10.18 1.61
CA LEU A 101 21.45 10.01 0.50
C LEU A 101 20.08 10.58 0.84
N LYS A 102 19.56 11.41 -0.07
CA LYS A 102 18.23 12.00 -0.04
C LYS A 102 17.29 11.21 -0.93
N ILE A 103 16.10 11.00 -0.40
CA ILE A 103 15.00 10.38 -1.12
C ILE A 103 14.54 11.32 -2.24
N MET A 104 14.57 10.86 -3.47
CA MET A 104 14.06 11.58 -4.65
C MET A 104 12.63 11.17 -4.97
N GLU A 105 12.36 9.87 -4.91
CA GLU A 105 11.05 9.30 -5.18
C GLU A 105 10.70 8.25 -4.13
N VAL A 106 9.42 8.17 -3.79
CA VAL A 106 8.84 7.13 -2.93
C VAL A 106 7.56 6.66 -3.59
N SER A 107 7.39 5.35 -3.75
CA SER A 107 6.13 4.78 -4.22
C SER A 107 5.01 5.00 -3.20
N ARG A 108 3.75 4.81 -3.62
CA ARG A 108 2.69 4.54 -2.64
C ARG A 108 3.02 3.22 -1.92
N PRO A 109 2.71 3.09 -0.61
CA PRO A 109 2.85 1.81 0.06
C PRO A 109 1.98 0.75 -0.60
N PHE A 110 2.52 -0.45 -0.76
CA PHE A 110 1.83 -1.60 -1.34
C PHE A 110 1.99 -2.82 -0.45
N LEU A 111 1.09 -3.79 -0.62
CA LEU A 111 1.15 -5.05 0.11
C LEU A 111 1.90 -6.09 -0.71
N GLN A 112 2.90 -6.72 -0.11
CA GLN A 112 3.62 -7.83 -0.70
C GLN A 112 4.16 -8.76 0.39
N PRO A 113 4.08 -10.09 0.21
CA PRO A 113 4.80 -11.04 1.06
C PRO A 113 6.30 -10.76 1.04
N MET A 114 6.97 -10.96 2.17
CA MET A 114 8.43 -10.98 2.23
C MET A 114 8.93 -12.17 1.40
N ALA A 115 9.96 -11.97 0.57
CA ALA A 115 10.42 -12.97 -0.39
C ALA A 115 11.25 -14.12 0.24
N LEU A 116 11.14 -14.35 1.55
CA LEU A 116 11.91 -15.36 2.27
C LEU A 116 10.97 -16.31 3.04
N ASP A 117 10.80 -17.49 2.48
CA ASP A 117 10.56 -18.76 3.19
C ASP A 117 11.85 -19.58 3.13
#